data_AF-A0A730N6T1-F1
#
_entry.id   AF-A0A730N6T1-F1
#
_cell.length_a   1.000
_cell.length_b   1.000
_cell.length_c   1.000
_cell.angle_alpha   90.00
_cell.angle_beta   90.00
_cell.angle_gamma   90.00
#
_symmetry.space_group_name_H-M   'P 1'
#
loop_
_entity.id
_entity.type
_entity.pdbx_description
1 polymer ?
#
loop_
_entity_poly.entity_id
_entity_poly.type
_entity_poly.pdbx_seq_one_letter_code
_entity_poly.pdbx_strand_id
1 'polypeptide(L)'
;VQGLHVDLIHGKDDVAELHQRLPVDWLLSAGLINGRNVWRADLTEKYAQINAIVGKRALWVASSCSLLHSPIDLSVETRLDTEVKSWFAFALQKCGELALLRDALNSGETAALEEWSAPIQARRHSRRVHNAAVEKRLAAITAQDSQRENPYEVRAEAQRARFKLPAWPTTTIGSFPQTTEIRGLRLDFKKGNLDANHYRTGIAEHIKQAIIEQERLGLDVLVHGEAERNDMVEYFGEHLDGFVFTQNGWVQSYGSRCVKPPVVIGDISRPAPITVEWAKYAQSLTDKPVKGMLTGPVTILCWSFPREDVTRETIAKQIALALRDEVADLEAAGIGIIQIDEPALREGLPL
;
A
#
# COMPACT_ATOMS: atom_id res chain seq x y z
N VAL A 1 -38.26 4.42 6.17
CA VAL A 1 -37.02 4.12 6.91
C VAL A 1 -37.16 4.61 8.35
N GLN A 2 -36.51 3.97 9.32
CA GLN A 2 -36.59 4.31 10.76
C GLN A 2 -35.30 4.92 11.32
N GLY A 3 -34.31 5.16 10.46
CA GLY A 3 -33.01 5.69 10.84
C GLY A 3 -32.08 5.82 9.65
N LEU A 4 -30.90 6.40 9.91
CA LEU A 4 -29.82 6.62 8.96
C LEU A 4 -28.50 6.15 9.55
N HIS A 5 -27.68 5.47 8.75
CA HIS A 5 -26.28 5.19 9.04
C HIS A 5 -25.39 6.19 8.29
N VAL A 6 -24.37 6.73 8.95
CA VAL A 6 -23.43 7.68 8.36
C VAL A 6 -21.99 7.25 8.66
N ASP A 7 -21.14 7.22 7.62
CA ASP A 7 -19.69 7.07 7.76
C ASP A 7 -19.09 8.38 8.26
N LEU A 8 -18.68 8.42 9.54
CA LEU A 8 -18.05 9.59 10.17
C LEU A 8 -16.53 9.51 10.17
N ILE A 9 -15.95 8.57 9.42
CA ILE A 9 -14.50 8.44 9.22
C ILE A 9 -14.09 9.09 7.90
N HIS A 10 -14.84 8.85 6.83
CA HIS A 10 -14.53 9.38 5.51
C HIS A 10 -15.62 10.31 4.96
N GLY A 11 -16.82 10.29 5.55
CA GLY A 11 -17.84 11.29 5.28
C GLY A 11 -17.43 12.66 5.79
N LYS A 12 -18.06 13.70 5.24
CA LYS A 12 -17.86 15.10 5.64
C LYS A 12 -18.97 15.62 6.55
N ASP A 13 -19.89 14.74 6.94
CA ASP A 13 -21.06 15.12 7.73
C ASP A 13 -20.66 15.44 9.17
N ASP A 14 -21.23 16.52 9.71
CA ASP A 14 -21.09 16.89 11.11
C ASP A 14 -22.22 16.26 11.95
N VAL A 15 -21.86 15.66 13.09
CA VAL A 15 -22.81 14.92 13.94
C VAL A 15 -23.86 15.86 14.55
N ALA A 16 -23.49 17.08 14.93
CA ALA A 16 -24.42 18.02 15.53
C ALA A 16 -25.40 18.54 14.46
N GLU A 17 -24.92 18.82 13.25
CA GLU A 17 -25.78 19.18 12.11
C GLU A 17 -26.75 18.05 11.76
N LEU A 18 -26.26 16.80 11.67
CA LEU A 18 -27.10 15.63 11.42
C LEU A 18 -28.18 15.48 12.50
N HIS A 19 -27.82 15.64 13.78
CA HIS A 19 -28.78 15.56 14.88
C HIS A 19 -29.93 16.57 14.73
N GLN A 20 -29.64 17.80 14.28
CA GLN A 20 -30.64 18.85 14.08
C GLN A 20 -31.51 18.61 12.83
N ARG A 21 -30.92 18.09 11.75
CA ARG A 21 -31.61 17.94 10.45
C ARG A 21 -32.42 16.66 10.34
N LEU A 22 -32.04 15.60 11.04
CA LEU A 22 -32.74 14.33 11.00
C LEU A 22 -34.06 14.40 11.77
N PRO A 23 -35.13 13.71 11.32
CA PRO A 23 -36.36 13.58 12.10
C PRO A 23 -36.07 13.09 13.52
N VAL A 24 -36.78 13.66 14.50
CA VAL A 24 -36.51 13.41 15.94
C VAL A 24 -36.60 11.94 16.32
N ASP A 25 -37.55 11.20 15.71
CA ASP A 25 -37.81 9.79 15.98
C ASP A 25 -36.87 8.84 15.22
N TRP A 26 -36.03 9.34 14.32
CA TRP A 26 -35.11 8.50 13.55
C TRP A 26 -33.91 8.10 14.40
N LEU A 27 -33.52 6.82 14.36
CA LEU A 27 -32.24 6.33 14.84
C LEU A 27 -31.08 6.91 14.00
N LEU A 28 -30.00 7.34 14.65
CA LEU A 28 -28.73 7.63 13.98
C LEU A 28 -27.75 6.51 14.32
N SER A 29 -27.23 5.83 13.31
CA SER A 29 -26.11 4.91 13.43
C SER A 29 -24.84 5.65 13.03
N ALA A 30 -24.01 5.97 14.03
CA ALA A 30 -22.77 6.71 13.88
C ALA A 30 -21.61 5.74 13.57
N GLY A 31 -21.16 5.73 12.31
CA GLY A 31 -20.04 4.92 11.83
C GLY A 31 -18.69 5.50 12.25
N LEU A 32 -18.23 5.17 13.46
CA LEU A 32 -17.08 5.77 14.16
C LEU A 32 -15.82 4.90 14.18
N ILE A 33 -15.93 3.62 13.81
CA ILE A 33 -14.79 2.70 13.78
C ILE A 33 -14.46 2.36 12.33
N ASN A 34 -13.25 2.66 11.88
CA ASN A 34 -12.88 2.50 10.47
C ASN A 34 -12.96 1.03 10.04
N GLY A 35 -13.90 0.70 9.15
CA GLY A 35 -14.06 -0.66 8.62
C GLY A 35 -13.13 -1.01 7.46
N ARG A 36 -12.41 -0.03 6.89
CA ARG A 36 -11.56 -0.17 5.70
C ARG A 36 -10.06 -0.12 5.98
N ASN A 37 -9.66 0.00 7.24
CA ASN A 37 -8.26 0.17 7.61
C ASN A 37 -7.94 -0.55 8.92
N VAL A 38 -6.66 -0.80 9.16
CA VAL A 38 -6.17 -1.63 10.28
C VAL A 38 -5.83 -0.84 11.54
N TRP A 39 -5.93 0.48 11.50
CA TRP A 39 -5.58 1.31 12.66
C TRP A 39 -6.54 1.10 13.81
N ARG A 40 -5.96 1.08 15.01
CA ARG A 40 -6.66 1.21 16.28
C ARG A 40 -7.33 2.59 16.35
N ALA A 41 -8.58 2.63 16.77
CA ALA A 41 -9.30 3.88 16.96
C ALA A 41 -8.83 4.61 18.23
N ASP A 42 -8.70 5.94 18.13
CA ASP A 42 -8.65 6.83 19.30
C ASP A 42 -10.07 6.97 19.85
N LEU A 43 -10.44 6.09 20.79
CA LEU A 43 -11.80 6.04 21.32
C LEU A 43 -12.13 7.26 22.19
N THR A 44 -11.13 7.90 22.80
CA THR A 44 -11.33 9.16 23.51
C THR A 44 -11.79 10.25 22.55
N GLU A 45 -11.18 10.35 21.36
CA GLU A 45 -11.61 11.25 20.30
C GLU A 45 -13.03 10.90 19.81
N LYS A 46 -13.31 9.62 19.55
CA LYS A 46 -14.65 9.20 19.05
C LYS A 46 -15.76 9.40 20.08
N TYR A 47 -15.47 9.21 21.36
CA TYR A 47 -16.39 9.54 22.45
C TYR A 47 -16.72 11.04 22.45
N ALA A 48 -15.68 11.89 22.42
CA ALA A 48 -15.86 13.35 22.41
C ALA A 48 -16.68 13.83 21.20
N GLN A 49 -16.51 13.20 20.04
CA GLN A 49 -17.23 13.52 18.81
C GLN A 49 -18.76 13.38 18.94
N ILE A 50 -19.25 12.40 19.70
CA ILE A 50 -20.69 12.07 19.73
C ILE A 50 -21.37 12.22 21.10
N ASN A 51 -20.61 12.38 22.18
CA ASN A 51 -21.16 12.41 23.53
C ASN A 51 -22.24 13.50 23.73
N ALA A 52 -22.11 14.64 23.03
CA ALA A 52 -23.04 15.76 23.16
C ALA A 52 -24.49 15.45 22.74
N ILE A 53 -24.72 14.38 21.97
CA ILE A 53 -26.05 13.97 21.49
C ILE A 53 -26.60 12.72 22.17
N VAL A 54 -25.83 12.11 23.09
CA VAL A 54 -26.27 10.96 23.88
C VAL A 54 -27.48 11.36 24.74
N GLY A 55 -28.50 10.50 24.77
CA GLY A 55 -29.77 10.75 25.47
C GLY A 55 -30.70 11.76 24.78
N LYS A 56 -30.25 12.48 23.74
CA LYS A 56 -31.07 13.44 22.98
C LYS A 56 -31.74 12.82 21.75
N ARG A 57 -31.24 11.69 21.28
CA ARG A 57 -31.82 10.87 20.19
C ARG A 57 -31.45 9.41 20.37
N ALA A 58 -32.20 8.51 19.73
CA ALA A 58 -31.77 7.13 19.56
C ALA A 58 -30.46 7.11 18.75
N LEU A 59 -29.41 6.50 19.32
CA LEU A 59 -28.05 6.52 18.80
C LEU A 59 -27.44 5.11 18.89
N TRP A 60 -26.86 4.63 17.79
CA TRP A 60 -26.00 3.45 17.76
C TRP A 60 -24.59 3.84 17.40
N VAL A 61 -23.60 3.26 18.09
CA VAL A 61 -22.21 3.25 17.63
C VAL A 61 -22.03 2.10 16.65
N ALA A 62 -21.35 2.36 15.54
CA ALA A 62 -21.15 1.40 14.46
C ALA A 62 -19.76 1.52 13.83
N SER A 63 -19.36 0.50 13.09
CA SER A 63 -18.27 0.64 12.13
C SER A 63 -18.70 1.52 10.97
N SER A 64 -17.77 2.23 10.34
CA SER A 64 -18.02 3.15 9.22
C SER A 64 -18.62 2.45 7.99
N CYS A 65 -18.34 1.16 7.85
CA CYS A 65 -18.89 0.26 6.86
C CYS A 65 -18.77 -1.17 7.37
N SER A 66 -19.06 -2.17 6.52
CA SER A 66 -18.76 -3.57 6.83
C SER A 66 -17.28 -3.78 7.18
N LEU A 67 -17.00 -4.65 8.14
CA LEU A 67 -15.64 -5.08 8.49
C LEU A 67 -15.05 -6.09 7.49
N LEU A 68 -15.76 -6.38 6.39
CA LEU A 68 -15.25 -7.18 5.27
C LEU A 68 -13.89 -6.70 4.74
N HIS A 69 -13.64 -5.39 4.83
CA HIS A 69 -12.43 -4.74 4.33
C HIS A 69 -11.30 -4.68 5.37
N SER A 70 -11.49 -5.33 6.53
CA SER A 70 -10.48 -5.48 7.57
C SER A 70 -10.05 -6.95 7.68
N PRO A 71 -8.78 -7.24 8.02
CA PRO A 71 -8.40 -8.59 8.37
C PRO A 71 -9.12 -9.06 9.63
N ILE A 72 -9.10 -10.36 9.90
CA ILE A 72 -9.99 -10.96 10.92
C ILE A 72 -9.50 -10.69 12.35
N ASP A 73 -8.30 -11.15 12.70
CA ASP A 73 -7.82 -11.15 14.08
C ASP A 73 -6.34 -10.78 14.18
N LEU A 74 -6.03 -9.72 14.92
CA LEU A 74 -4.66 -9.28 15.16
C LEU A 74 -3.91 -10.22 16.12
N SER A 75 -4.62 -10.99 16.96
CA SER A 75 -4.01 -11.83 17.99
C SER A 75 -3.04 -12.87 17.39
N VAL A 76 -3.36 -13.40 16.20
CA VAL A 76 -2.58 -14.40 15.47
C VAL A 76 -1.35 -13.84 14.74
N GLU A 77 -1.12 -12.52 14.80
CA GLU A 77 0.11 -11.92 14.29
C GLU A 77 1.26 -12.08 15.30
N THR A 78 2.19 -12.99 15.01
CA THR A 78 3.31 -13.34 15.90
C THR A 78 4.66 -12.69 15.53
N ARG A 79 4.76 -12.08 14.34
CA ARG A 79 6.01 -11.47 13.82
C ARG A 79 6.01 -9.94 13.87
N LEU A 80 4.85 -9.32 14.12
CA LEU A 80 4.81 -7.88 14.39
C LEU A 80 5.40 -7.63 15.78
N ASP A 81 6.30 -6.66 15.88
CA ASP A 81 6.81 -6.21 17.17
C ASP A 81 5.69 -5.59 18.02
N THR A 82 5.87 -5.61 19.33
CA THR A 82 4.84 -5.19 20.31
C THR A 82 4.39 -3.75 20.10
N GLU A 83 5.31 -2.85 19.74
CA GLU A 83 4.99 -1.43 19.53
C GLU A 83 4.06 -1.27 18.32
N VAL A 84 4.45 -1.79 17.15
CA VAL A 84 3.61 -1.70 15.94
C VAL A 84 2.30 -2.44 16.10
N LYS A 85 2.32 -3.65 16.67
CA LYS A 85 1.10 -4.42 16.93
C LYS A 85 0.12 -3.63 17.81
N SER A 86 0.63 -2.85 18.76
CA SER A 86 -0.23 -2.02 19.62
C SER A 86 -0.97 -0.91 18.86
N TRP A 87 -0.55 -0.50 17.66
CA TRP A 87 -1.22 0.54 16.87
C TRP A 87 -2.38 0.02 16.02
N PHE A 88 -2.56 -1.30 15.94
CA PHE A 88 -3.55 -1.91 15.06
C PHE A 88 -4.76 -2.46 15.80
N ALA A 89 -5.86 -2.57 15.07
CA ALA A 89 -7.08 -3.27 15.42
C ALA A 89 -7.66 -3.90 14.15
N PHE A 90 -7.74 -5.24 14.12
CA PHE A 90 -8.42 -5.99 13.05
C PHE A 90 -9.92 -6.15 13.41
N ALA A 91 -10.70 -6.87 12.61
CA ALA A 91 -12.15 -6.94 12.75
C ALA A 91 -12.61 -7.35 14.17
N LEU A 92 -11.98 -8.37 14.78
CA LEU A 92 -12.32 -8.77 16.15
C LEU A 92 -12.02 -7.67 17.18
N GLN A 93 -10.89 -6.99 17.05
CA GLN A 93 -10.53 -5.87 17.94
C GLN A 93 -11.47 -4.68 17.74
N LYS A 94 -11.89 -4.39 16.50
CA LYS A 94 -12.88 -3.36 16.17
C LYS A 94 -14.26 -3.64 16.77
N CYS A 95 -14.66 -4.90 16.90
CA CYS A 95 -15.85 -5.26 17.68
C CYS A 95 -15.70 -4.91 19.16
N GLY A 96 -14.49 -5.10 19.72
CA GLY A 96 -14.15 -4.65 21.07
C GLY A 96 -14.20 -3.12 21.23
N GLU A 97 -13.69 -2.38 20.24
CA GLU A 97 -13.77 -0.92 20.20
C GLU A 97 -15.21 -0.40 20.27
N LEU A 98 -16.13 -1.05 19.54
CA LEU A 98 -17.56 -0.71 19.58
C LEU A 98 -18.18 -0.99 20.95
N ALA A 99 -17.81 -2.10 21.59
CA ALA A 99 -18.31 -2.44 22.92
C ALA A 99 -17.82 -1.43 23.98
N LEU A 100 -16.53 -1.10 23.97
CA LEU A 100 -15.94 -0.10 24.86
C LEU A 100 -16.61 1.27 24.71
N LEU A 101 -16.79 1.71 23.46
CA LEU A 101 -17.42 3.00 23.18
C LEU A 101 -18.89 3.02 23.62
N ARG A 102 -19.66 1.95 23.34
CA ARG A 102 -21.04 1.78 23.80
C ARG A 102 -21.12 1.89 25.32
N ASP A 103 -20.25 1.18 26.04
CA ASP A 103 -20.29 1.10 27.50
C ASP A 103 -19.99 2.47 28.10
N ALA A 104 -18.94 3.14 27.63
CA ALA A 104 -18.58 4.48 28.07
C ALA A 104 -19.68 5.51 27.81
N LEU A 105 -20.35 5.49 26.64
CA LEU A 105 -21.44 6.43 26.34
C LEU A 105 -22.68 6.22 27.21
N ASN A 106 -22.91 4.99 27.68
CA ASN A 106 -24.05 4.69 28.56
C ASN A 106 -23.74 4.96 30.04
N SER A 107 -22.51 4.73 30.49
CA SER A 107 -22.12 4.91 31.91
C SER A 107 -21.51 6.28 32.21
N GLY A 108 -20.91 6.94 31.22
CA GLY A 108 -20.07 8.12 31.39
C GLY A 108 -18.63 7.82 31.84
N GLU A 109 -18.26 6.54 32.03
CA GLU A 109 -16.91 6.14 32.48
C GLU A 109 -15.94 6.02 31.29
N THR A 110 -14.86 6.81 31.29
CA THR A 110 -13.94 6.92 30.15
C THR A 110 -12.59 6.23 30.32
N ALA A 111 -12.28 5.69 31.51
CA ALA A 111 -10.96 5.14 31.81
C ALA A 111 -10.51 4.04 30.84
N ALA A 112 -11.44 3.16 30.43
CA ALA A 112 -11.14 2.10 29.46
C ALA A 112 -10.88 2.64 28.04
N LEU A 113 -11.46 3.80 27.67
CA LEU A 113 -11.19 4.46 26.39
C LEU A 113 -9.79 5.06 26.38
N GLU A 114 -9.37 5.67 27.49
CA GLU A 114 -8.03 6.23 27.67
C GLU A 114 -6.96 5.14 27.57
N GLU A 115 -7.15 4.03 28.28
CA GLU A 115 -6.26 2.87 28.21
C GLU A 115 -6.16 2.31 26.78
N TRP A 116 -7.32 2.11 26.13
CA TRP A 116 -7.34 1.61 24.75
C TRP A 116 -6.64 2.55 23.78
N SER A 117 -6.82 3.87 23.93
CA SER A 117 -6.33 4.89 22.98
C SER A 117 -4.86 5.27 23.19
N ALA A 118 -4.27 4.97 24.36
CA ALA A 118 -2.91 5.36 24.69
C ALA A 118 -1.86 4.96 23.63
N PRO A 119 -1.88 3.75 23.03
CA PRO A 119 -0.91 3.38 22.00
C PRO A 119 -0.99 4.23 20.73
N ILE A 120 -2.20 4.52 20.23
CA ILE A 120 -2.37 5.30 18.99
C ILE A 120 -2.05 6.78 19.22
N GLN A 121 -2.27 7.29 20.43
CA GLN A 121 -1.84 8.64 20.81
C GLN A 121 -0.32 8.74 20.93
N ALA A 122 0.34 7.76 21.58
CA ALA A 122 1.79 7.70 21.70
C ALA A 122 2.49 7.59 20.33
N ARG A 123 1.89 6.86 19.37
CA ARG A 123 2.37 6.75 17.98
C ARG A 123 2.68 8.10 17.34
N ARG A 124 1.92 9.16 17.65
CA ARG A 124 2.11 10.51 17.10
C ARG A 124 3.52 11.08 17.34
N HIS A 125 4.25 10.53 18.31
CA HIS A 125 5.62 10.94 18.65
C HIS A 125 6.68 9.87 18.36
N SER A 126 6.32 8.73 17.74
CA SER A 126 7.26 7.64 17.47
C SER A 126 8.24 8.03 16.35
N ARG A 127 9.52 7.75 16.57
CA ARG A 127 10.58 7.93 15.55
C ARG A 127 10.46 6.97 14.37
N ARG A 128 9.62 5.94 14.48
CA ARG A 128 9.32 5.03 13.36
C ARG A 128 8.31 5.64 12.39
N VAL A 129 7.58 6.66 12.83
CA VAL A 129 6.57 7.35 12.02
C VAL A 129 7.17 8.54 11.28
N HIS A 130 8.10 9.26 11.92
CA HIS A 130 8.67 10.50 11.42
C HIS A 130 10.13 10.35 10.99
N ASN A 131 10.44 10.77 9.76
CA ASN A 131 11.79 10.81 9.22
C ASN A 131 12.09 12.21 8.68
N ALA A 132 12.87 12.98 9.43
CA ALA A 132 13.21 14.36 9.09
C ALA A 132 13.87 14.53 7.71
N ALA A 133 14.60 13.50 7.22
CA ALA A 133 15.20 13.54 5.88
C ALA A 133 14.11 13.44 4.79
N VAL A 134 13.10 12.59 5.00
CA VAL A 134 11.95 12.44 4.10
C VAL A 134 11.10 13.71 4.11
N GLU A 135 10.80 14.25 5.28
CA GLU A 135 10.05 15.52 5.43
C GLU A 135 10.75 16.68 4.68
N LYS A 136 12.06 16.82 4.89
CA LYS A 136 12.87 17.84 4.20
C LYS A 136 12.83 17.65 2.68
N ARG A 137 12.95 16.41 2.20
CA ARG A 137 12.92 16.10 0.76
C ARG A 137 11.55 16.36 0.15
N LEU A 138 10.47 16.03 0.86
CA LEU A 138 9.10 16.30 0.46
C LEU A 138 8.83 17.81 0.32
N ALA A 139 9.31 18.61 1.27
CA ALA A 139 9.19 20.07 1.24
C ALA A 139 9.98 20.72 0.10
N ALA A 140 10.98 20.04 -0.45
CA ALA A 140 11.81 20.53 -1.54
C ALA A 140 11.23 20.24 -2.94
N ILE A 141 10.09 19.55 -3.06
CA ILE A 141 9.45 19.26 -4.35
C ILE A 141 9.02 20.57 -5.02
N THR A 142 9.44 20.74 -6.26
CA THR A 142 9.05 21.85 -7.13
C THR A 142 8.14 21.37 -8.26
N ALA A 143 7.48 22.30 -8.95
CA ALA A 143 6.68 21.95 -10.13
C ALA A 143 7.53 21.27 -11.23
N GLN A 144 8.80 21.65 -11.36
CA GLN A 144 9.72 21.10 -12.36
C GLN A 144 10.02 19.61 -12.14
N ASP A 145 9.97 19.12 -10.91
CA ASP A 145 10.22 17.69 -10.60
C ASP A 145 9.17 16.75 -11.22
N SER A 146 8.01 17.27 -11.60
CA SER A 146 6.95 16.53 -12.29
C SER A 146 7.02 16.62 -13.82
N GLN A 147 8.01 17.33 -14.37
CA GLN A 147 8.14 17.60 -15.80
C GLN A 147 9.35 16.89 -16.40
N ARG A 148 9.20 16.36 -17.62
CA ARG A 148 10.34 15.93 -18.44
C ARG A 148 11.06 17.15 -19.00
N GLU A 149 12.37 17.06 -19.18
CA GLU A 149 13.19 18.16 -19.74
C GLU A 149 12.76 18.59 -21.14
N ASN A 150 12.29 17.65 -21.96
CA ASN A 150 11.90 17.88 -23.35
C ASN A 150 10.50 17.32 -23.61
N PRO A 151 9.69 17.90 -24.52
CA PRO A 151 8.38 17.39 -24.92
C PRO A 151 8.49 16.06 -25.69
N TYR A 152 7.35 15.37 -25.86
CA TYR A 152 7.33 14.03 -26.46
C TYR A 152 7.97 13.98 -27.85
N GLU A 153 7.68 14.94 -28.72
CA GLU A 153 8.17 14.97 -30.11
C GLU A 153 9.70 14.91 -30.19
N VAL A 154 10.38 15.72 -29.39
CA VAL A 154 11.85 15.74 -29.26
C VAL A 154 12.39 14.43 -28.68
N ARG A 155 11.76 13.91 -27.63
CA ARG A 155 12.18 12.65 -26.99
C ARG A 155 12.01 11.45 -27.93
N ALA A 156 10.93 11.44 -28.71
CA ALA A 156 10.60 10.35 -29.62
C ALA A 156 11.64 10.21 -30.73
N GLU A 157 12.21 11.31 -31.22
CA GLU A 157 13.32 11.29 -32.19
C GLU A 157 14.58 10.64 -31.60
N ALA A 158 15.00 11.09 -30.41
CA ALA A 158 16.16 10.52 -29.72
C ALA A 158 15.96 9.02 -29.39
N GLN A 159 14.76 8.63 -28.97
CA GLN A 159 14.40 7.24 -28.70
C GLN A 159 14.44 6.38 -29.96
N ARG A 160 13.89 6.86 -31.09
CA ARG A 160 13.98 6.16 -32.39
C ARG A 160 15.43 5.97 -32.84
N ALA A 161 16.26 6.99 -32.70
CA ALA A 161 17.67 6.92 -33.05
C ALA A 161 18.45 5.92 -32.19
N ARG A 162 18.16 5.87 -30.88
CA ARG A 162 18.79 4.95 -29.93
C ARG A 162 18.35 3.50 -30.14
N PHE A 163 17.05 3.23 -30.13
CA PHE A 163 16.53 1.86 -30.08
C PHE A 163 16.31 1.23 -31.45
N LYS A 164 16.19 2.04 -32.51
CA LYS A 164 16.01 1.57 -33.90
C LYS A 164 14.91 0.50 -34.06
N LEU A 165 13.84 0.65 -33.28
CA LEU A 165 12.70 -0.26 -33.31
C LEU A 165 12.01 -0.25 -34.69
N PRO A 166 11.44 -1.37 -35.14
CA PRO A 166 10.68 -1.41 -36.39
C PRO A 166 9.39 -0.58 -36.27
N ALA A 167 8.70 -0.39 -37.39
CA ALA A 167 7.44 0.37 -37.42
C ALA A 167 6.34 -0.21 -36.50
N TRP A 168 6.38 -1.53 -36.28
CA TRP A 168 5.41 -2.26 -35.46
C TRP A 168 6.15 -3.06 -34.39
N PRO A 169 6.73 -2.39 -33.37
CA PRO A 169 7.53 -3.08 -32.36
C PRO A 169 6.64 -3.97 -31.51
N THR A 170 7.14 -5.17 -31.24
CA THR A 170 6.49 -6.21 -30.46
C THR A 170 7.10 -6.29 -29.06
N THR A 171 6.25 -6.44 -28.05
CA THR A 171 6.66 -6.54 -26.65
C THR A 171 5.56 -7.22 -25.83
N THR A 172 5.86 -7.54 -24.57
CA THR A 172 4.91 -8.02 -23.56
C THR A 172 4.86 -7.04 -22.38
N ILE A 173 4.03 -7.32 -21.39
CA ILE A 173 3.69 -6.38 -20.31
C ILE A 173 4.60 -6.51 -19.08
N GLY A 174 5.23 -7.67 -18.83
CA GLY A 174 6.07 -7.86 -17.65
C GLY A 174 6.15 -9.33 -17.24
N SER A 175 5.23 -9.75 -16.37
CA SER A 175 5.22 -11.10 -15.78
C SER A 175 5.07 -12.24 -16.80
N PHE A 176 5.78 -13.34 -16.53
CA PHE A 176 5.57 -14.65 -17.16
C PHE A 176 5.04 -15.70 -16.18
N PRO A 177 4.64 -16.91 -16.65
CA PRO A 177 4.02 -17.92 -15.79
C PRO A 177 4.82 -18.21 -14.52
N GLN A 178 4.17 -18.00 -13.38
CA GLN A 178 4.73 -18.23 -12.05
C GLN A 178 4.63 -19.72 -11.70
N THR A 179 5.63 -20.49 -12.14
CA THR A 179 5.65 -21.96 -12.03
C THR A 179 5.79 -22.46 -10.59
N THR A 180 5.55 -23.76 -10.38
CA THR A 180 5.71 -24.42 -9.07
C THR A 180 7.14 -24.28 -8.56
N GLU A 181 8.14 -24.34 -9.45
CA GLU A 181 9.56 -24.20 -9.15
C GLU A 181 9.88 -22.79 -8.64
N ILE A 182 9.41 -21.75 -9.35
CA ILE A 182 9.59 -20.33 -8.93
C ILE A 182 8.92 -20.08 -7.58
N ARG A 183 7.72 -20.62 -7.36
CA ARG A 183 7.01 -20.54 -6.07
C ARG A 183 7.77 -21.28 -4.96
N GLY A 184 8.34 -22.44 -5.26
CA GLY A 184 9.17 -23.24 -4.36
C GLY A 184 10.41 -22.48 -3.91
N LEU A 185 11.20 -21.94 -4.86
CA LEU A 185 12.41 -21.16 -4.57
C LEU A 185 12.14 -19.99 -3.61
N ARG A 186 11.07 -19.21 -3.87
CA ARG A 186 10.70 -18.08 -3.00
C ARG A 186 10.22 -18.53 -1.63
N LEU A 187 9.43 -19.61 -1.57
CA LEU A 187 8.95 -20.15 -0.29
C LEU A 187 10.10 -20.65 0.57
N ASP A 188 11.03 -21.39 -0.01
CA ASP A 188 12.19 -21.94 0.71
C ASP A 188 13.16 -20.84 1.14
N PHE A 189 13.37 -19.82 0.32
CA PHE A 189 14.13 -18.63 0.72
C PHE A 189 13.45 -17.89 1.87
N LYS A 190 12.13 -17.64 1.80
CA LYS A 190 11.35 -16.97 2.87
C LYS A 190 11.32 -17.77 4.18
N LYS A 191 11.48 -19.09 4.12
CA LYS A 191 11.59 -19.98 5.29
C LYS A 191 13.02 -20.14 5.82
N GLY A 192 14.03 -19.64 5.10
CA GLY A 192 15.44 -19.84 5.44
C GLY A 192 15.98 -21.24 5.11
N ASN A 193 15.25 -22.03 4.31
CA ASN A 193 15.68 -23.34 3.83
C ASN A 193 16.68 -23.23 2.66
N LEU A 194 16.73 -22.08 2.00
CA LEU A 194 17.59 -21.78 0.86
C LEU A 194 18.39 -20.52 1.17
N ASP A 195 19.70 -20.53 0.93
CA ASP A 195 20.50 -19.32 1.08
C ASP A 195 20.32 -18.35 -0.10
N ALA A 196 20.77 -17.11 0.08
CA ALA A 196 20.62 -16.05 -0.90
C ALA A 196 21.31 -16.36 -2.24
N ASN A 197 22.44 -17.05 -2.24
CA ASN A 197 23.18 -17.35 -3.46
C ASN A 197 22.46 -18.39 -4.31
N HIS A 198 21.94 -19.44 -3.68
CA HIS A 198 21.18 -20.48 -4.36
C HIS A 198 19.83 -19.93 -4.85
N TYR A 199 19.15 -19.12 -4.02
CA TYR A 199 17.93 -18.40 -4.44
C TYR A 199 18.20 -17.55 -5.68
N ARG A 200 19.25 -16.72 -5.60
CA ARG A 200 19.63 -15.82 -6.69
C ARG A 200 19.92 -16.57 -7.98
N THR A 201 20.67 -17.66 -7.89
CA THR A 201 21.01 -18.50 -9.05
C THR A 201 19.77 -19.14 -9.67
N GLY A 202 18.85 -19.65 -8.85
CA GLY A 202 17.61 -20.26 -9.34
C GLY A 202 16.71 -19.25 -10.07
N ILE A 203 16.52 -18.06 -9.50
CA ILE A 203 15.74 -16.99 -10.13
C ILE A 203 16.41 -16.50 -11.43
N ALA A 204 17.73 -16.35 -11.42
CA ALA A 204 18.50 -15.97 -12.60
C ALA A 204 18.30 -16.95 -13.76
N GLU A 205 18.24 -18.25 -13.50
CA GLU A 205 17.98 -19.24 -14.55
C GLU A 205 16.59 -19.09 -15.19
N HIS A 206 15.57 -18.77 -14.39
CA HIS A 206 14.22 -18.48 -14.92
C HIS A 206 14.18 -17.19 -15.74
N ILE A 207 14.89 -16.14 -15.32
CA ILE A 207 15.04 -14.91 -16.11
C ILE A 207 15.74 -15.20 -17.44
N LYS A 208 16.79 -16.01 -17.41
CA LYS A 208 17.52 -16.41 -18.61
C LYS A 208 16.64 -17.17 -19.59
N GLN A 209 15.86 -18.13 -19.10
CA GLN A 209 14.89 -18.85 -19.94
C GLN A 209 13.86 -17.90 -20.55
N ALA A 210 13.33 -16.94 -19.78
CA ALA A 210 12.42 -15.93 -20.29
C ALA A 210 13.03 -15.11 -21.43
N ILE A 211 14.28 -14.66 -21.30
CA ILE A 211 14.98 -13.91 -22.35
C ILE A 211 15.17 -14.77 -23.61
N ILE A 212 15.69 -15.99 -23.47
CA ILE A 212 15.93 -16.91 -24.61
C ILE A 212 14.66 -17.16 -25.41
N GLU A 213 13.54 -17.43 -24.74
CA GLU A 213 12.29 -17.73 -25.45
C GLU A 213 11.71 -16.51 -26.16
N GLN A 214 11.80 -15.33 -25.56
CA GLN A 214 11.38 -14.10 -26.23
C GLN A 214 12.26 -13.76 -27.44
N GLU A 215 13.57 -13.99 -27.36
CA GLU A 215 14.48 -13.82 -28.51
C GLU A 215 14.12 -14.78 -29.64
N ARG A 216 13.86 -16.06 -29.31
CA ARG A 216 13.40 -17.08 -30.26
C ARG A 216 12.07 -16.71 -30.91
N LEU A 217 11.16 -16.09 -30.18
CA LEU A 217 9.89 -15.58 -30.70
C LEU A 217 10.05 -14.32 -31.56
N GLY A 218 11.24 -13.72 -31.59
CA GLY A 218 11.52 -12.54 -32.39
C GLY A 218 10.97 -11.23 -31.81
N LEU A 219 10.67 -11.15 -30.51
CA LEU A 219 10.15 -9.92 -29.88
C LEU A 219 11.17 -8.78 -29.91
N ASP A 220 10.73 -7.53 -30.05
CA ASP A 220 11.61 -6.36 -30.21
C ASP A 220 12.07 -5.73 -28.89
N VAL A 221 11.17 -5.66 -27.91
CA VAL A 221 11.44 -5.16 -26.55
C VAL A 221 11.06 -6.22 -25.53
N LEU A 222 12.01 -6.60 -24.70
CA LEU A 222 11.95 -7.76 -23.83
C LEU A 222 11.58 -7.38 -22.39
N VAL A 223 11.14 -8.37 -21.61
CA VAL A 223 10.92 -8.29 -20.16
C VAL A 223 11.67 -9.43 -19.47
N HIS A 224 12.00 -9.31 -18.19
CA HIS A 224 12.69 -10.38 -17.46
C HIS A 224 11.75 -11.44 -16.87
N GLY A 225 10.42 -11.22 -16.93
CA GLY A 225 9.41 -12.18 -16.51
C GLY A 225 9.02 -12.13 -15.02
N GLU A 226 9.69 -11.30 -14.21
CA GLU A 226 9.34 -11.01 -12.80
C GLU A 226 9.27 -12.27 -11.90
N ALA A 227 10.17 -13.24 -12.12
CA ALA A 227 10.22 -14.48 -11.34
C ALA A 227 10.51 -14.24 -9.85
N GLU A 228 11.25 -13.18 -9.53
CA GLU A 228 11.58 -12.78 -8.16
C GLU A 228 10.38 -12.23 -7.37
N ARG A 229 9.31 -11.79 -8.06
CA ARG A 229 8.19 -11.05 -7.46
C ARG A 229 6.99 -11.95 -7.23
N ASN A 230 6.54 -12.04 -5.98
CA ASN A 230 5.29 -12.71 -5.61
C ASN A 230 4.06 -11.85 -5.88
N ASP A 231 4.17 -10.56 -5.62
CA ASP A 231 3.11 -9.57 -5.74
C ASP A 231 3.74 -8.21 -6.06
N MET A 232 3.06 -7.41 -6.89
CA MET A 232 3.59 -6.15 -7.39
C MET A 232 3.62 -5.03 -6.35
N VAL A 233 3.01 -5.20 -5.17
CA VAL A 233 3.05 -4.23 -4.07
C VAL A 233 3.83 -4.77 -2.88
N GLU A 234 3.66 -6.05 -2.50
CA GLU A 234 4.45 -6.68 -1.43
C GLU A 234 5.95 -6.59 -1.74
N TYR A 235 6.35 -6.88 -2.99
CA TYR A 235 7.77 -6.86 -3.39
C TYR A 235 8.42 -5.49 -3.20
N PHE A 236 7.74 -4.39 -3.56
CA PHE A 236 8.29 -3.05 -3.35
C PHE A 236 8.28 -2.67 -1.88
N GLY A 237 7.18 -2.92 -1.18
CA GLY A 237 7.09 -2.55 0.23
C GLY A 237 8.14 -3.27 1.10
N GLU A 238 8.52 -4.52 0.79
CA GLU A 238 9.56 -5.26 1.53
C GLU A 238 10.94 -4.58 1.45
N HIS A 239 11.14 -3.69 0.47
CA HIS A 239 12.38 -2.94 0.25
C HIS A 239 12.25 -1.43 0.53
N LEU A 240 11.10 -0.98 1.07
CA LEU A 240 10.86 0.41 1.45
C LEU A 240 10.76 0.53 2.97
N ASP A 241 11.48 1.50 3.53
CA ASP A 241 11.25 1.91 4.91
C ASP A 241 9.85 2.50 5.06
N GLY A 242 9.31 2.47 6.28
CA GLY A 242 7.96 2.97 6.57
C GLY A 242 6.84 1.97 6.28
N PHE A 243 7.16 0.75 5.82
CA PHE A 243 6.22 -0.36 5.65
C PHE A 243 6.39 -1.45 6.70
N VAL A 244 5.29 -2.15 7.02
CA VAL A 244 5.30 -3.43 7.75
C VAL A 244 4.37 -4.43 7.10
N PHE A 245 4.59 -5.71 7.43
CA PHE A 245 3.90 -6.84 6.81
C PHE A 245 3.26 -7.73 7.86
N THR A 246 2.08 -8.23 7.54
CA THR A 246 1.36 -9.20 8.36
C THR A 246 1.65 -10.63 7.88
N GLN A 247 1.42 -11.62 8.73
CA GLN A 247 1.43 -13.03 8.35
C GLN A 247 0.05 -13.49 7.88
N ASN A 248 -0.99 -13.06 8.60
CA ASN A 248 -2.37 -13.52 8.51
C ASN A 248 -3.36 -12.38 8.26
N GLY A 249 -2.88 -11.17 7.90
CA GLY A 249 -3.70 -9.99 7.60
C GLY A 249 -4.44 -10.06 6.27
N TRP A 250 -5.14 -11.17 6.00
CA TRP A 250 -5.86 -11.42 4.75
C TRP A 250 -7.17 -10.64 4.68
N VAL A 251 -7.46 -10.09 3.50
CA VAL A 251 -8.72 -9.43 3.14
C VAL A 251 -9.25 -10.03 1.85
N GLN A 252 -10.56 -10.27 1.77
CA GLN A 252 -11.18 -10.74 0.55
C GLN A 252 -11.09 -9.66 -0.54
N SER A 253 -10.57 -10.04 -1.71
CA SER A 253 -10.56 -9.18 -2.90
C SER A 253 -11.72 -9.54 -3.83
N TYR A 254 -11.79 -10.79 -4.29
CA TYR A 254 -12.88 -11.26 -5.15
C TYR A 254 -13.08 -12.77 -5.08
N GLY A 255 -14.31 -13.22 -4.84
CA GLY A 255 -14.63 -14.64 -4.72
C GLY A 255 -13.80 -15.31 -3.62
N SER A 256 -13.04 -16.36 -3.95
CA SER A 256 -12.13 -17.03 -3.01
C SER A 256 -10.72 -16.42 -2.96
N ARG A 257 -10.45 -15.34 -3.71
CA ARG A 257 -9.14 -14.68 -3.71
C ARG A 257 -9.06 -13.65 -2.59
N CYS A 258 -8.05 -13.83 -1.75
CA CYS A 258 -7.67 -12.88 -0.71
C CYS A 258 -6.33 -12.23 -1.05
N VAL A 259 -6.15 -11.00 -0.57
CA VAL A 259 -4.90 -10.25 -0.62
C VAL A 259 -4.43 -10.01 0.81
N LYS A 260 -3.14 -9.72 0.97
CA LYS A 260 -2.54 -9.39 2.26
C LYS A 260 -1.82 -8.04 2.12
N PRO A 261 -2.56 -6.93 2.18
CA PRO A 261 -2.01 -5.61 1.93
C PRO A 261 -0.87 -5.29 2.92
N PRO A 262 0.24 -4.68 2.46
CA PRO A 262 1.21 -4.07 3.36
C PRO A 262 0.57 -2.93 4.16
N VAL A 263 1.18 -2.55 5.28
CA VAL A 263 0.72 -1.40 6.08
C VAL A 263 1.78 -0.32 6.06
N VAL A 264 1.41 0.88 5.63
CA VAL A 264 2.28 2.07 5.75
C VAL A 264 2.21 2.54 7.18
N ILE A 265 3.31 2.50 7.93
CA ILE A 265 3.33 2.92 9.35
C ILE A 265 3.99 4.28 9.58
N GLY A 266 4.89 4.68 8.70
CA GLY A 266 5.70 5.89 8.84
C GLY A 266 6.10 6.52 7.52
N ASP A 267 7.04 7.44 7.58
CA ASP A 267 7.59 8.10 6.41
C ASP A 267 8.40 7.14 5.55
N ILE A 268 8.19 7.22 4.24
CA ILE A 268 8.68 6.24 3.27
C ILE A 268 9.99 6.69 2.64
N SER A 269 11.00 5.81 2.67
CA SER A 269 12.27 5.97 1.96
C SER A 269 12.73 4.66 1.33
N ARG A 270 13.59 4.77 0.30
CA ARG A 270 14.23 3.63 -0.34
C ARG A 270 15.69 3.53 0.10
N PRO A 271 16.07 2.59 0.98
CA PRO A 271 17.44 2.47 1.49
C PRO A 271 18.43 1.89 0.47
N ALA A 272 17.96 1.08 -0.48
CA ALA A 272 18.80 0.43 -1.48
C ALA A 272 18.05 0.17 -2.81
N PRO A 273 18.76 -0.05 -3.93
CA PRO A 273 18.17 -0.52 -5.17
C PRO A 273 17.33 -1.78 -5.01
N ILE A 274 16.16 -1.79 -5.64
CA ILE A 274 15.17 -2.87 -5.51
C ILE A 274 15.29 -3.86 -6.68
N THR A 275 15.26 -3.33 -7.91
CA THR A 275 15.05 -4.10 -9.14
C THR A 275 16.28 -4.09 -10.05
N VAL A 276 17.25 -3.20 -9.78
CA VAL A 276 18.41 -2.94 -10.63
C VAL A 276 19.24 -4.19 -10.89
N GLU A 277 19.48 -5.05 -9.89
CA GLU A 277 20.28 -6.28 -10.08
C GLU A 277 19.66 -7.19 -11.15
N TRP A 278 18.35 -7.44 -11.05
CA TRP A 278 17.63 -8.30 -11.99
C TRP A 278 17.54 -7.70 -13.38
N ALA A 279 17.26 -6.40 -13.48
CA ALA A 279 17.20 -5.69 -14.75
C ALA A 279 18.57 -5.72 -15.47
N LYS A 280 19.67 -5.49 -14.73
CA LYS A 280 21.03 -5.57 -15.28
C LYS A 280 21.37 -6.96 -15.76
N TYR A 281 21.06 -7.98 -14.96
CA TYR A 281 21.31 -9.37 -15.34
C TYR A 281 20.52 -9.71 -16.61
N ALA A 282 19.23 -9.41 -16.67
CA ALA A 282 18.40 -9.66 -17.84
C ALA A 282 18.92 -8.95 -19.10
N GLN A 283 19.27 -7.66 -18.98
CA GLN A 283 19.84 -6.89 -20.09
C GLN A 283 21.20 -7.44 -20.54
N SER A 284 22.00 -8.05 -19.66
CA SER A 284 23.30 -8.64 -20.03
C SER A 284 23.20 -9.91 -20.89
N LEU A 285 22.01 -10.50 -21.01
CA LEU A 285 21.78 -11.75 -21.73
C LEU A 285 21.38 -11.54 -23.20
N THR A 286 21.20 -10.29 -23.64
CA THR A 286 20.65 -9.96 -24.96
C THR A 286 21.06 -8.55 -25.40
N ASP A 287 21.21 -8.34 -26.70
CA ASP A 287 21.44 -7.02 -27.30
C ASP A 287 20.14 -6.22 -27.48
N LYS A 288 18.97 -6.87 -27.34
CA LYS A 288 17.67 -6.20 -27.41
C LYS A 288 17.40 -5.41 -26.13
N PRO A 289 16.64 -4.31 -26.19
CA PRO A 289 16.30 -3.55 -24.99
C PRO A 289 15.39 -4.38 -24.08
N VAL A 290 15.75 -4.46 -22.79
CA VAL A 290 14.94 -5.05 -21.72
C VAL A 290 14.29 -3.96 -20.89
N LYS A 291 13.00 -4.12 -20.56
CA LYS A 291 12.28 -3.19 -19.70
C LYS A 291 12.71 -3.31 -18.23
N GLY A 292 12.97 -2.18 -17.59
CA GLY A 292 12.85 -2.05 -16.14
C GLY A 292 11.38 -2.00 -15.75
N MET A 293 10.99 -2.70 -14.68
CA MET A 293 9.59 -2.87 -14.29
C MET A 293 9.35 -2.35 -12.88
N LEU A 294 8.48 -1.35 -12.72
CA LEU A 294 8.13 -0.76 -11.43
C LEU A 294 6.62 -0.70 -11.23
N THR A 295 6.17 -0.80 -9.99
CA THR A 295 4.80 -0.43 -9.62
C THR A 295 4.76 1.04 -9.25
N GLY A 296 3.77 1.76 -9.75
CA GLY A 296 3.62 3.19 -9.52
C GLY A 296 3.21 3.54 -8.08
N PRO A 297 3.46 4.80 -7.67
CA PRO A 297 3.24 5.24 -6.29
C PRO A 297 1.77 5.20 -5.85
N VAL A 298 0.82 5.46 -6.74
CA VAL A 298 -0.61 5.44 -6.43
C VAL A 298 -1.09 4.01 -6.19
N THR A 299 -0.61 3.04 -6.97
CA THR A 299 -0.93 1.63 -6.79
C THR A 299 -0.35 1.05 -5.51
N ILE A 300 0.93 1.34 -5.22
CA ILE A 300 1.52 0.94 -3.93
C ILE A 300 0.69 1.50 -2.76
N LEU A 301 0.25 2.76 -2.85
CA LEU A 301 -0.63 3.37 -1.85
C LEU A 301 -2.01 2.69 -1.78
N CYS A 302 -2.70 2.54 -2.90
CA CYS A 302 -4.09 2.07 -2.95
C CYS A 302 -4.24 0.61 -2.51
N TRP A 303 -3.23 -0.23 -2.76
CA TRP A 303 -3.22 -1.64 -2.37
C TRP A 303 -2.42 -1.91 -1.09
N SER A 304 -2.13 -0.85 -0.33
CA SER A 304 -1.65 -0.93 1.05
C SER A 304 -2.70 -0.35 2.00
N PHE A 305 -2.62 -0.70 3.27
CA PHE A 305 -3.32 0.04 4.32
C PHE A 305 -2.58 1.36 4.59
N PRO A 306 -3.17 2.52 4.25
CA PRO A 306 -2.50 3.79 4.37
C PRO A 306 -2.51 4.30 5.82
N ARG A 307 -1.56 5.18 6.14
CA ARG A 307 -1.60 6.02 7.34
C ARG A 307 -2.86 6.89 7.37
N GLU A 308 -3.40 7.10 8.57
CA GLU A 308 -4.55 7.99 8.81
C GLU A 308 -4.14 9.38 9.32
N ASP A 309 -2.89 9.56 9.75
CA ASP A 309 -2.36 10.80 10.32
C ASP A 309 -1.82 11.80 9.28
N VAL A 310 -1.70 11.38 8.01
CA VAL A 310 -1.24 12.22 6.91
C VAL A 310 -2.12 12.01 5.67
N THR A 311 -2.08 12.96 4.76
CA THR A 311 -2.89 12.86 3.54
C THR A 311 -2.39 11.74 2.63
N ARG A 312 -3.30 11.17 1.84
CA ARG A 312 -2.97 10.23 0.75
C ARG A 312 -1.97 10.84 -0.24
N GLU A 313 -2.09 12.14 -0.52
CA GLU A 313 -1.17 12.87 -1.39
C GLU A 313 0.26 12.88 -0.82
N THR A 314 0.41 13.13 0.48
CA THR A 314 1.70 13.07 1.19
C THR A 314 2.33 11.70 1.03
N ILE A 315 1.58 10.62 1.29
CA ILE A 315 2.08 9.25 1.18
C ILE A 315 2.50 8.94 -0.28
N ALA A 316 1.65 9.27 -1.25
CA ALA A 316 1.94 9.06 -2.67
C ALA A 316 3.21 9.80 -3.11
N LYS A 317 3.43 11.04 -2.65
CA LYS A 317 4.65 11.81 -2.95
C LYS A 317 5.90 11.18 -2.33
N GLN A 318 5.83 10.65 -1.11
CA GLN A 318 6.96 9.94 -0.51
C GLN A 318 7.32 8.68 -1.31
N ILE A 319 6.32 7.88 -1.70
CA ILE A 319 6.55 6.71 -2.56
C ILE A 319 7.13 7.14 -3.92
N ALA A 320 6.61 8.22 -4.51
CA ALA A 320 7.12 8.73 -5.79
C ALA A 320 8.59 9.17 -5.71
N LEU A 321 9.00 9.82 -4.61
CA LEU A 321 10.40 10.18 -4.38
C LEU A 321 11.31 8.96 -4.22
N ALA A 322 10.83 7.91 -3.54
CA ALA A 322 11.54 6.64 -3.41
C ALA A 322 11.69 5.93 -4.76
N LEU A 323 10.62 5.87 -5.56
CA LEU A 323 10.65 5.27 -6.89
C LEU A 323 11.45 6.10 -7.90
N ARG A 324 11.51 7.43 -7.73
CA ARG A 324 12.37 8.29 -8.56
C ARG A 324 13.84 7.89 -8.46
N ASP A 325 14.30 7.52 -7.26
CA ASP A 325 15.68 7.04 -7.06
C ASP A 325 15.89 5.69 -7.75
N GLU A 326 14.89 4.79 -7.70
CA GLU A 326 14.94 3.51 -8.41
C GLU A 326 14.99 3.68 -9.93
N VAL A 327 14.18 4.60 -10.49
CA VAL A 327 14.22 4.94 -11.92
C VAL A 327 15.60 5.49 -12.32
N ALA A 328 16.18 6.37 -11.51
CA ALA A 328 17.50 6.94 -11.76
C ALA A 328 18.60 5.86 -11.72
N ASP A 329 18.54 4.92 -10.78
CA ASP A 329 19.50 3.82 -10.70
C ASP A 329 19.35 2.83 -11.86
N LEU A 330 18.12 2.56 -12.32
CA LEU A 330 17.87 1.76 -13.52
C LEU A 330 18.47 2.42 -14.76
N GLU A 331 18.26 3.73 -14.93
CA GLU A 331 18.85 4.49 -16.03
C GLU A 331 20.38 4.46 -15.98
N ALA A 332 20.97 4.72 -14.81
CA ALA A 332 22.43 4.68 -14.59
C ALA A 332 23.01 3.27 -14.84
N ALA A 333 22.22 2.22 -14.64
CA ALA A 333 22.57 0.85 -14.95
C ALA A 333 22.46 0.48 -16.44
N GLY A 334 22.04 1.42 -17.30
CA GLY A 334 21.91 1.22 -18.75
C GLY A 334 20.51 0.80 -19.21
N ILE A 335 19.54 0.68 -18.31
CA ILE A 335 18.18 0.28 -18.64
C ILE A 335 17.45 1.46 -19.28
N GLY A 336 17.29 1.39 -20.60
CA GLY A 336 16.78 2.51 -21.40
C GLY A 336 15.26 2.60 -21.53
N ILE A 337 14.54 1.53 -21.22
CA ILE A 337 13.07 1.47 -21.27
C ILE A 337 12.59 1.06 -19.88
N ILE A 338 11.77 1.89 -19.24
CA ILE A 338 11.27 1.65 -17.89
C ILE A 338 9.75 1.79 -17.92
N GLN A 339 9.05 0.75 -17.49
CA GLN A 339 7.60 0.70 -17.37
C GLN A 339 7.22 0.88 -15.90
N ILE A 340 6.24 1.75 -15.65
CA ILE A 340 5.70 2.04 -14.33
C ILE A 340 4.20 1.80 -14.39
N ASP A 341 3.74 0.75 -13.71
CA ASP A 341 2.36 0.28 -13.79
C ASP A 341 1.47 0.92 -12.71
N GLU A 342 0.35 1.52 -13.13
CA GLU A 342 -0.63 2.17 -12.25
C GLU A 342 -2.06 1.60 -12.39
N PRO A 343 -2.29 0.30 -12.15
CA PRO A 343 -3.62 -0.30 -12.29
C PRO A 343 -4.65 0.28 -11.31
N ALA A 344 -4.23 0.73 -10.13
CA ALA A 344 -5.15 1.26 -9.11
C ALA A 344 -5.48 2.75 -9.28
N LEU A 345 -5.00 3.41 -10.35
CA LEU A 345 -5.22 4.85 -10.55
C LEU A 345 -6.72 5.20 -10.59
N ARG A 346 -7.52 4.36 -11.26
CA ARG A 346 -8.98 4.53 -11.34
C ARG A 346 -9.66 4.12 -10.03
N GLU A 347 -9.13 3.13 -9.32
CA GLU A 347 -9.70 2.62 -8.06
C GLU A 347 -9.63 3.68 -6.95
N GLY A 348 -8.61 4.54 -6.98
CA GLY A 348 -8.41 5.61 -6.00
C GLY A 348 -9.22 6.89 -6.23
N LEU A 349 -10.06 6.97 -7.27
CA LEU A 349 -10.86 8.16 -7.54
C LEU A 349 -11.92 8.39 -6.45
N PRO A 350 -12.11 9.64 -5.97
CA PRO A 350 -13.25 9.98 -5.12
C PRO A 350 -14.57 9.65 -5.83
N LEU A 351 -15.50 9.02 -5.08
CA LEU A 351 -16.85 8.72 -5.55
C LEU A 351 -17.78 9.93 -5.47
#